data_AF-A0A4R4TD59-F1
#
_entry.id   AF-A0A4R4TD59-F1
#
_cell.length_a   1.000
_cell.length_b   1.000
_cell.length_c   1.000
_cell.angle_alpha   90.00
_cell.angle_beta   90.00
_cell.angle_gamma   90.00
#
_symmetry.space_group_name_H-M   'P 1'
#
loop_
_entity.id
_entity.type
_entity.pdbx_description
1 polymer ?
#
loop_
_entity_poly.entity_id
_entity_poly.type
_entity_poly.pdbx_seq_one_letter_code
_entity_poly.pdbx_strand_id
1 'polypeptide(L)'
;MYRNEVGGNHQAAVPDGRLCSGGQTEGGRYDSLDTVGPWVTSDITDDFTVELYDQASHGADYFLVYVSRQGFDPTAEALGWDDLELVAETGEYAPSTGYSIPVNTSGYSGRHVVYTVWQASHMDQVYYLCSDVDFG
;
A
#
# COMPACT_ATOMS: atom_id res chain seq x y z
N MET A 1 9.29 2.59 -0.57
CA MET A 1 9.94 2.55 0.76
C MET A 1 9.86 1.12 1.25
N TYR A 2 10.92 0.63 1.90
CA TYR A 2 11.01 -0.77 2.30
C TYR A 2 11.46 -0.91 3.75
N ARG A 3 11.17 -2.07 4.34
CA ARG A 3 11.77 -2.57 5.58
C ARG A 3 12.35 -3.94 5.32
N ASN A 4 13.44 -4.29 6.00
CA ASN A 4 13.96 -5.65 6.01
C ASN A 4 13.53 -6.36 7.30
N GLU A 5 13.57 -7.69 7.30
CA GLU A 5 13.41 -8.53 8.51
C GLU A 5 12.05 -8.32 9.22
N VAL A 6 10.98 -8.15 8.44
CA VAL A 6 9.61 -7.96 8.97
C VAL A 6 9.00 -9.30 9.42
N GLY A 7 9.42 -10.42 8.82
CA GLY A 7 8.92 -11.76 9.13
C GLY A 7 7.41 -11.91 8.94
N GLY A 8 6.83 -11.19 7.97
CA GLY A 8 5.39 -11.19 7.69
C GLY A 8 4.51 -10.48 8.73
N ASN A 9 5.06 -10.01 9.85
CA ASN A 9 4.29 -9.30 10.88
C ASN A 9 4.23 -7.79 10.61
N HIS A 10 3.51 -7.43 9.55
CA HIS A 10 3.42 -6.05 9.06
C HIS A 10 2.89 -5.07 10.11
N GLN A 11 1.84 -5.44 10.85
CA GLN A 11 1.24 -4.56 11.87
C GLN A 11 2.18 -4.27 13.04
N ALA A 12 2.99 -5.25 13.45
CA ALA A 12 4.00 -5.02 14.49
C ALA A 12 5.15 -4.13 13.99
N ALA A 13 5.52 -4.24 12.71
CA ALA A 13 6.61 -3.48 12.11
C ALA A 13 6.22 -2.04 11.71
N VAL A 14 4.93 -1.81 11.46
CA VAL A 14 4.38 -0.55 10.96
C VAL A 14 3.22 -0.12 11.85
N PRO A 15 3.45 0.74 12.86
CA PRO A 15 2.39 1.22 13.76
C PRO A 15 1.36 2.10 13.04
N ASP A 16 0.17 2.23 13.63
CA ASP A 16 -0.86 3.17 13.15
C ASP A 16 -0.34 4.61 13.03
N GLY A 17 -0.82 5.32 12.02
CA GLY A 17 -0.36 6.66 11.65
C GLY A 17 1.05 6.69 11.04
N ARG A 18 1.67 5.52 10.80
CA ARG A 18 3.00 5.37 10.18
C ARG A 18 2.99 4.46 8.96
N LEU A 19 1.81 4.19 8.40
CA LEU A 19 1.65 3.25 7.29
C LEU A 19 2.39 3.73 6.03
N CYS A 20 2.25 5.00 5.70
CA CYS A 20 2.82 5.58 4.48
C CYS A 20 4.32 5.87 4.57
N SER A 21 4.91 5.97 5.76
CA SER A 21 6.36 5.96 5.93
C SER A 21 6.95 4.55 6.08
N GLY A 22 6.12 3.49 6.09
CA GLY A 22 6.54 2.14 6.39
C GLY A 22 7.15 2.01 7.79
N GLY A 23 6.53 2.65 8.79
CA GLY A 23 7.01 2.63 10.17
C GLY A 23 8.28 3.44 10.38
N GLN A 24 8.34 4.65 9.81
CA GLN A 24 9.52 5.54 9.85
C GLN A 24 10.80 4.86 9.33
N THR A 25 10.68 4.03 8.29
CA THR A 25 11.80 3.26 7.75
C THR A 25 12.89 4.16 7.16
N GLU A 26 14.09 3.60 6.96
CA GLU A 26 15.25 4.29 6.41
C GLU A 26 15.64 5.56 7.21
N GLY A 27 15.50 5.49 8.54
CA GLY A 27 15.84 6.58 9.45
C GLY A 27 14.89 7.77 9.39
N GLY A 28 13.59 7.52 9.14
CA GLY A 28 12.57 8.55 9.03
C GLY A 28 12.59 9.34 7.72
N ARG A 29 13.28 8.85 6.70
CA ARG A 29 13.39 9.51 5.38
C ARG A 29 12.02 9.80 4.76
N TYR A 30 11.02 8.98 5.07
CA TYR A 30 9.70 9.01 4.46
C TYR A 30 8.61 9.54 5.40
N ASP A 31 8.96 10.08 6.58
CA ASP A 31 8.01 10.53 7.60
C ASP A 31 7.03 11.61 7.11
N SER A 32 7.43 12.42 6.12
CA SER A 32 6.52 13.42 5.54
C SER A 32 5.32 12.80 4.85
N LEU A 33 5.41 11.53 4.40
CA LEU A 33 4.32 10.80 3.77
C LEU A 33 3.22 10.40 4.75
N ASP A 34 3.48 10.46 6.06
CA ASP A 34 2.46 10.27 7.11
C ASP A 34 1.65 11.56 7.38
N THR A 35 1.95 12.67 6.70
CA THR A 35 1.25 13.95 6.92
C THR A 35 -0.20 13.83 6.43
N VAL A 36 -1.14 14.01 7.34
CA VAL A 36 -2.57 14.09 7.02
C VAL A 36 -2.87 15.36 6.24
N GLY A 37 -3.61 15.23 5.14
CA GLY A 37 -3.98 16.38 4.32
C GLY A 37 -4.46 16.03 2.92
N PRO A 38 -4.77 17.05 2.09
CA PRO A 38 -5.34 16.87 0.77
C PRO A 38 -4.28 16.49 -0.27
N TRP A 39 -3.72 15.28 -0.16
CA TRP A 39 -2.82 14.72 -1.18
C TRP A 39 -3.51 14.67 -2.55
N VAL A 40 -2.75 14.76 -3.63
CA VAL A 40 -3.31 14.70 -4.99
C VAL A 40 -3.77 13.27 -5.28
N THR A 41 -5.01 13.10 -5.72
CA THR A 41 -5.59 11.80 -6.05
C THR A 41 -5.42 11.44 -7.51
N SER A 42 -5.46 10.14 -7.80
CA SER A 42 -5.73 9.60 -9.13
C SER A 42 -7.16 9.10 -9.21
N ASP A 43 -7.90 9.49 -10.24
CA ASP A 43 -9.25 8.98 -10.48
C ASP A 43 -9.17 7.51 -10.91
N ILE A 44 -9.94 6.64 -10.25
CA ILE A 44 -10.03 5.21 -10.53
C ILE A 44 -11.49 4.76 -10.55
N THR A 45 -11.72 3.56 -11.07
CA THR A 45 -13.01 2.88 -10.98
C THR A 45 -12.97 1.77 -9.94
N ASP A 46 -14.13 1.24 -9.57
CA ASP A 46 -14.29 0.06 -8.71
C ASP A 46 -13.38 -1.11 -9.14
N ASP A 47 -13.22 -1.28 -10.45
CA ASP A 47 -12.23 -2.16 -11.07
C ASP A 47 -10.99 -1.36 -11.45
N PHE A 48 -9.84 -1.69 -10.86
CA PHE A 48 -8.58 -1.02 -11.17
C PHE A 48 -7.41 -1.99 -11.11
N THR A 49 -6.25 -1.56 -11.62
CA THR A 49 -5.01 -2.33 -11.58
C THR A 49 -3.97 -1.57 -10.79
N VAL A 50 -3.38 -2.20 -9.78
CA VAL A 50 -2.13 -1.70 -9.19
C VAL A 50 -0.99 -2.14 -10.09
N GLU A 51 -0.27 -1.16 -10.64
CA GLU A 51 0.91 -1.38 -11.48
C GLU A 51 2.17 -1.06 -10.69
N LEU A 52 3.01 -2.06 -10.44
CA LEU A 52 4.28 -1.89 -9.75
C LEU A 52 5.45 -2.05 -10.72
N TYR A 53 6.36 -1.07 -10.70
CA TYR A 53 7.62 -1.12 -11.44
C TYR A 53 8.77 -1.50 -10.50
N ASP A 54 9.53 -2.50 -10.90
CA ASP A 54 10.67 -3.03 -10.16
C ASP A 54 11.92 -3.05 -11.05
N GLN A 55 12.82 -2.09 -10.81
CA GLN A 55 14.06 -1.98 -11.58
C GLN A 55 14.97 -3.21 -11.42
N ALA A 56 14.91 -3.91 -10.29
CA ALA A 56 15.81 -4.99 -9.95
C ALA A 56 15.24 -6.38 -10.27
N SER A 57 13.95 -6.46 -10.63
CA SER A 57 13.25 -7.70 -10.96
C SER A 57 13.38 -8.75 -9.85
N HIS A 58 13.10 -8.33 -8.61
CA HIS A 58 13.21 -9.16 -7.42
C HIS A 58 12.17 -10.29 -7.33
N GLY A 59 11.11 -10.24 -8.13
CA GLY A 59 9.92 -11.06 -7.94
C GLY A 59 9.10 -10.60 -6.74
N ALA A 60 8.00 -11.30 -6.48
CA ALA A 60 7.20 -11.11 -5.28
C ALA A 60 6.79 -12.46 -4.71
N ASP A 61 6.88 -12.62 -3.40
CA ASP A 61 6.27 -13.76 -2.71
C ASP A 61 4.76 -13.56 -2.64
N TYR A 62 4.34 -12.31 -2.42
CA TYR A 62 2.94 -11.88 -2.47
C TYR A 62 2.83 -10.36 -2.59
N PHE A 63 1.65 -9.92 -3.02
CA PHE A 63 1.13 -8.57 -2.81
C PHE A 63 -0.13 -8.64 -1.93
N LEU A 64 -0.24 -7.73 -0.97
CA LEU A 64 -1.48 -7.43 -0.27
C LEU A 64 -1.90 -6.02 -0.67
N VAL A 65 -3.12 -5.88 -1.19
CA VAL A 65 -3.69 -4.59 -1.56
C VAL A 65 -4.86 -4.32 -0.63
N TYR A 66 -4.80 -3.18 0.04
CA TYR A 66 -5.84 -2.67 0.90
C TYR A 66 -6.42 -1.37 0.34
N VAL A 67 -7.66 -1.08 0.70
CA VAL A 67 -8.30 0.23 0.48
C VAL A 67 -8.81 0.73 1.81
N SER A 68 -8.72 2.03 2.07
CA SER A 68 -9.34 2.63 3.26
C SER A 68 -10.86 2.44 3.22
N ARG A 69 -11.47 2.05 4.33
CA ARG A 69 -12.91 1.78 4.43
C ARG A 69 -13.74 3.01 4.05
N GLN A 70 -14.93 2.79 3.50
CA GLN A 70 -15.89 3.87 3.26
C GLN A 70 -16.19 4.63 4.56
N GLY A 71 -16.03 5.97 4.51
CA GLY A 71 -16.25 6.86 5.64
C GLY A 71 -14.98 7.35 6.34
N PHE A 72 -13.81 6.77 6.04
CA PHE A 72 -12.51 7.30 6.46
C PHE A 72 -12.18 8.59 5.67
N ASP A 73 -11.79 9.66 6.35
CA ASP A 73 -11.36 10.91 5.72
C ASP A 73 -9.82 11.06 5.75
N PRO A 74 -9.10 10.69 4.67
CA PRO A 74 -7.63 10.81 4.61
C PRO A 74 -7.13 12.26 4.64
N THR A 75 -8.01 13.26 4.51
CA THR A 75 -7.63 14.67 4.62
C THR A 75 -7.61 15.19 6.06
N ALA A 76 -8.23 14.45 6.99
CA ALA A 76 -8.40 14.84 8.39
C ALA A 76 -7.95 13.76 9.39
N GLU A 77 -7.81 12.51 8.96
CA GLU A 77 -7.51 11.36 9.80
C GLU A 77 -6.17 10.70 9.39
N ALA A 78 -5.42 10.23 10.40
CA ALA A 78 -4.19 9.47 10.16
C ALA A 78 -4.53 8.01 9.91
N LEU A 79 -4.00 7.44 8.82
CA LEU A 79 -4.29 6.06 8.42
C LEU A 79 -3.75 5.06 9.45
N GLY A 80 -4.63 4.19 9.96
CA GLY A 80 -4.30 3.02 10.77
C GLY A 80 -4.73 1.71 10.10
N TRP A 81 -4.35 0.57 10.68
CA TRP A 81 -4.69 -0.74 10.14
C TRP A 81 -6.18 -1.06 10.21
N ASP A 82 -6.88 -0.57 11.24
CA ASP A 82 -8.32 -0.77 11.39
C ASP A 82 -9.14 0.01 10.35
N ASP A 83 -8.55 1.05 9.76
CA ASP A 83 -9.14 1.83 8.66
C ASP A 83 -9.04 1.10 7.32
N LEU A 84 -8.29 0.01 7.22
CA LEU A 84 -8.04 -0.71 5.97
C LEU A 84 -8.91 -1.96 5.81
N GLU A 85 -9.30 -2.22 4.57
CA GLU A 85 -9.91 -3.47 4.12
C GLU A 85 -9.02 -4.13 3.08
N LEU A 86 -8.71 -5.43 3.26
CA LEU A 86 -7.94 -6.21 2.28
C LEU A 86 -8.85 -6.51 1.08
N VAL A 87 -8.50 -5.98 -0.08
CA VAL A 87 -9.28 -6.12 -1.33
C VAL A 87 -8.64 -7.07 -2.34
N ALA A 88 -7.33 -7.31 -2.24
CA ALA A 88 -6.65 -8.33 -3.03
C ALA A 88 -5.46 -8.92 -2.28
N GLU A 89 -5.24 -10.21 -2.47
CA GLU A 89 -4.05 -10.95 -2.05
C GLU A 89 -3.61 -11.82 -3.22
N THR A 90 -2.33 -11.81 -3.53
CA THR A 90 -1.75 -12.61 -4.61
C THR A 90 -0.87 -13.72 -4.07
N GLY A 91 -0.61 -14.73 -4.92
CA GLY A 91 0.55 -15.60 -4.75
C GLY A 91 1.82 -14.99 -5.34
N GLU A 92 2.79 -15.85 -5.62
CA GLU A 92 4.10 -15.47 -6.13
C GLU A 92 4.06 -14.89 -7.55
N TYR A 93 4.89 -13.89 -7.80
CA TYR A 93 5.24 -13.41 -9.13
C TYR A 93 6.72 -13.71 -9.41
N ALA A 94 6.99 -14.30 -10.57
CA ALA A 94 8.36 -14.49 -11.05
C ALA A 94 9.08 -13.14 -11.24
N PRO A 95 10.43 -13.10 -11.17
CA PRO A 95 11.24 -11.94 -11.52
C PRO A 95 10.78 -11.22 -12.80
N SER A 96 10.37 -9.96 -12.67
CA SER A 96 9.88 -9.11 -13.75
C SER A 96 10.14 -7.65 -13.43
N THR A 97 10.23 -6.79 -14.44
CA THR A 97 10.30 -5.34 -14.20
C THR A 97 8.94 -4.71 -13.90
N GLY A 98 7.85 -5.44 -14.15
CA GLY A 98 6.49 -4.96 -13.96
C GLY A 98 5.59 -6.05 -13.39
N TYR A 99 4.76 -5.68 -12.43
CA TYR A 99 3.72 -6.54 -11.85
C TYR A 99 2.38 -5.81 -11.91
N SER A 100 1.37 -6.49 -12.44
CA SER A 100 0.00 -5.98 -12.53
C SER A 100 -0.88 -6.79 -11.59
N ILE A 101 -1.52 -6.11 -10.64
CA ILE A 101 -2.40 -6.70 -9.65
C ILE A 101 -3.83 -6.20 -9.95
N PRO A 102 -4.68 -7.00 -10.61
CA PRO A 102 -6.06 -6.63 -10.85
C PRO A 102 -6.84 -6.65 -9.54
N VAL A 103 -7.56 -5.57 -9.26
CA VAL A 103 -8.40 -5.40 -8.07
C VAL A 103 -9.82 -5.13 -8.53
N ASN A 104 -10.78 -5.85 -7.95
CA ASN A 104 -12.21 -5.66 -8.15
C ASN A 104 -12.82 -5.32 -6.79
N THR A 105 -13.40 -4.13 -6.69
CA THR A 105 -14.04 -3.65 -5.47
C THR A 105 -15.49 -3.26 -5.74
N SER A 106 -16.24 -2.95 -4.69
CA SER A 106 -17.57 -2.35 -4.82
C SER A 106 -17.92 -1.59 -3.55
N GLY A 107 -18.72 -0.52 -3.69
CA GLY A 107 -19.20 0.24 -2.54
C GLY A 107 -18.22 1.29 -2.01
N TYR A 108 -17.17 1.61 -2.78
CA TYR A 108 -16.28 2.74 -2.55
C TYR A 108 -16.76 3.95 -3.37
N SER A 109 -16.54 5.15 -2.85
CA SER A 109 -16.89 6.42 -3.52
C SER A 109 -16.10 7.57 -2.94
N GLY A 110 -15.74 8.54 -3.78
CA GLY A 110 -14.91 9.66 -3.39
C GLY A 110 -13.47 9.25 -3.05
N ARG A 111 -12.85 10.03 -2.16
CA ARG A 111 -11.43 9.94 -1.83
C ARG A 111 -11.10 8.77 -0.90
N HIS A 112 -10.08 8.00 -1.27
CA HIS A 112 -9.55 6.86 -0.52
C HIS A 112 -8.03 6.77 -0.59
N VAL A 113 -7.44 5.92 0.24
CA VAL A 113 -6.04 5.50 0.13
C VAL A 113 -5.99 4.02 -0.24
N VAL A 114 -5.29 3.69 -1.33
CA VAL A 114 -4.85 2.33 -1.63
C VAL A 114 -3.52 2.10 -0.93
N TYR A 115 -3.43 1.03 -0.14
CA TYR A 115 -2.21 0.64 0.55
C TYR A 115 -1.72 -0.71 0.02
N THR A 116 -0.57 -0.73 -0.64
CA THR A 116 0.02 -1.94 -1.21
C THR A 116 1.22 -2.38 -0.39
N VAL A 117 1.21 -3.63 0.05
CA VAL A 117 2.33 -4.35 0.65
C VAL A 117 2.92 -5.28 -0.40
N TRP A 118 4.20 -5.13 -0.71
CA TRP A 118 4.93 -6.01 -1.62
C TRP A 118 6.04 -6.73 -0.85
N GLN A 119 5.92 -8.04 -0.67
CA GLN A 119 6.99 -8.90 -0.18
C GLN A 119 7.86 -9.33 -1.37
N ALA A 120 9.07 -8.80 -1.48
CA ALA A 120 9.98 -9.16 -2.56
C ALA A 120 10.62 -10.54 -2.29
N SER A 121 10.92 -11.31 -3.34
CA SER A 121 11.37 -12.72 -3.18
C SER A 121 12.86 -12.90 -2.92
N HIS A 122 13.68 -11.88 -3.16
CA HIS A 122 15.14 -12.00 -3.07
C HIS A 122 15.68 -12.09 -1.62
N MET A 123 14.93 -11.57 -0.65
CA MET A 123 15.19 -11.66 0.80
C MET A 123 13.93 -11.19 1.56
N ASP A 124 13.94 -11.24 2.90
CA ASP A 124 12.87 -10.61 3.69
C ASP A 124 12.97 -9.08 3.61
N GLN A 125 12.44 -8.54 2.51
CA GLN A 125 12.33 -7.12 2.23
C GLN A 125 10.90 -6.83 1.77
N VAL A 126 10.26 -5.91 2.48
CA VAL A 126 8.85 -5.56 2.28
C VAL A 126 8.73 -4.11 1.94
N TYR A 127 8.03 -3.80 0.86
CA TYR A 127 7.68 -2.45 0.48
C TYR A 127 6.27 -2.11 0.92
N TYR A 128 6.09 -0.88 1.41
CA TYR A 128 4.82 -0.33 1.87
C TYR A 128 4.50 0.91 1.04
N LEU A 129 3.40 0.93 0.31
CA LEU A 129 3.13 1.95 -0.70
C LEU A 129 1.72 2.51 -0.51
N CYS A 130 1.60 3.80 -0.19
CA CYS A 130 0.33 4.51 -0.20
C CYS A 130 0.10 5.15 -1.58
N SER A 131 -1.14 5.13 -2.05
CA SER A 131 -1.59 5.83 -3.25
C SER A 131 -2.95 6.46 -2.98
N ASP A 132 -3.02 7.78 -2.98
CA ASP A 132 -4.29 8.52 -2.87
C ASP A 132 -5.08 8.39 -4.18
N VAL A 133 -6.32 7.96 -4.06
CA VAL A 133 -7.22 7.71 -5.19
C VAL A 133 -8.59 8.33 -4.97
N ASP A 134 -9.34 8.51 -6.05
CA ASP A 134 -10.73 8.97 -6.01
C ASP A 134 -11.59 8.01 -6.86
N PHE A 135 -12.58 7.39 -6.23
CA PHE A 135 -13.53 6.47 -6.89
C PHE A 135 -14.68 7.21 -7.59
N GLY A 136 -14.68 8.56 -7.57
CA GLY A 136 -15.68 9.42 -8.21
C GLY A 136 -16.82 9.86 -7.28
#